data_AF-A0A7L4MSS3-F1
#
_entry.id   AF-A0A7L4MSS3-F1
#
_cell.length_a   1.000
_cell.length_b   1.000
_cell.length_c   1.000
_cell.angle_alpha   90.00
_cell.angle_beta   90.00
_cell.angle_gamma   90.00
#
_symmetry.space_group_name_H-M   'P 1'
#
loop_
_entity.id
_entity.type
_entity.pdbx_description
1 polymer ?
#
loop_
_entity_poly.entity_id
_entity_poly.type
_entity_poly.pdbx_seq_one_letter_code
_entity_poly.pdbx_strand_id
1 'polypeptide(L)'
;GLINNYPFQCLGFTAEQQRDFIARDLGPALANSSHRDVRLIILDDNRLHLPHWAKVVLEDEAAARYVHGIGIHWYLDFIGPIQDTVVPTHELFPDYFILATEACIGAHFWERDVILGCWERGNQYSHSILTNLNHFVAGWTDWNLALDLEGGPNWVKNFVDSPVIVDSSEGIFYKQPMFYHMGHFSKFIPEGSQRVGLVASKESKKTDLEYTAFLRPDGAVAVVVLNR
;
A
#
# COMPACT_ATOMS: atom_id res chain seq x y z
N GLY A 1 6.93 3.42 -16.70
CA GLY A 1 7.21 2.98 -18.09
C GLY A 1 7.75 4.04 -19.05
N LEU A 2 7.98 5.29 -18.63
CA LEU A 2 8.67 6.30 -19.45
C LEU A 2 10.21 6.27 -19.29
N ILE A 3 10.70 5.42 -18.38
CA ILE A 3 12.12 5.21 -18.15
C ILE A 3 12.64 4.31 -19.27
N ASN A 4 13.64 4.78 -20.00
CA ASN A 4 14.30 3.98 -21.04
C ASN A 4 14.87 2.69 -20.45
N ASN A 5 14.70 1.58 -21.16
CA ASN A 5 15.15 0.24 -20.77
C ASN A 5 14.59 -0.23 -19.41
N TYR A 6 13.34 0.12 -19.10
CA TYR A 6 12.66 -0.45 -17.95
C TYR A 6 12.58 -1.99 -18.11
N PRO A 7 13.06 -2.76 -17.12
CA PRO A 7 13.48 -4.15 -17.36
C PRO A 7 12.33 -5.15 -17.52
N PHE A 8 11.11 -4.80 -17.13
CA PHE A 8 9.94 -5.67 -17.18
C PHE A 8 8.70 -4.94 -17.71
N GLN A 9 7.56 -5.64 -17.72
CA GLN A 9 6.29 -5.18 -18.25
C GLN A 9 5.89 -3.83 -17.63
N CYS A 10 5.70 -2.83 -18.47
CA CYS A 10 5.22 -1.53 -18.04
C CYS A 10 4.50 -0.81 -19.18
N LEU A 11 3.65 0.14 -18.82
CA LEU A 11 3.06 1.12 -19.73
C LEU A 11 3.21 2.50 -19.12
N GLY A 12 3.97 3.38 -19.77
CA GLY A 12 4.24 4.72 -19.25
C GLY A 12 3.10 5.69 -19.53
N PHE A 13 2.67 6.40 -18.49
CA PHE A 13 1.82 7.59 -18.60
C PHE A 13 2.49 8.74 -17.85
N THR A 14 2.31 9.97 -18.31
CA THR A 14 2.37 11.16 -17.44
C THR A 14 1.04 11.33 -16.71
N ALA A 15 0.98 12.20 -15.71
CA ALA A 15 -0.27 12.48 -15.02
C ALA A 15 -1.36 13.03 -15.97
N GLU A 16 -0.99 13.87 -16.94
CA GLU A 16 -1.90 14.39 -17.96
C GLU A 16 -2.36 13.31 -18.93
N GLN A 17 -1.49 12.38 -19.31
CA GLN A 17 -1.87 11.25 -20.16
C GLN A 17 -2.84 10.31 -19.43
N GLN A 18 -2.59 10.03 -18.14
CA GLN A 18 -3.51 9.23 -17.32
C GLN A 18 -4.86 9.94 -17.18
N ARG A 19 -4.87 11.24 -16.89
CA ARG A 19 -6.09 12.08 -16.86
C ARG A 19 -6.87 11.99 -18.16
N ASP A 20 -6.22 12.26 -19.29
CA ASP A 20 -6.87 12.28 -20.61
C ASP A 20 -7.41 10.89 -20.99
N PHE A 21 -6.66 9.82 -20.70
CA PHE A 21 -7.10 8.44 -20.93
C PHE A 21 -8.33 8.09 -20.09
N ILE A 22 -8.37 8.52 -18.82
CA ILE A 22 -9.55 8.32 -17.96
C ILE A 22 -10.74 9.10 -18.49
N ALA A 23 -10.56 10.38 -18.80
CA ALA A 23 -11.64 11.26 -19.24
C ALA A 23 -12.24 10.85 -20.59
N ARG A 24 -11.41 10.45 -21.55
CA ARG A 24 -11.81 10.21 -22.94
C ARG A 24 -12.12 8.76 -23.25
N ASP A 25 -11.46 7.81 -22.58
CA ASP A 25 -11.49 6.41 -22.97
C ASP A 25 -11.98 5.50 -21.83
N LEU A 26 -11.15 5.31 -20.79
CA LEU A 26 -11.39 4.29 -19.76
C LEU A 26 -12.64 4.57 -18.93
N GLY A 27 -12.83 5.80 -18.49
CA GLY A 27 -13.98 6.21 -17.68
C GLY A 27 -15.31 5.98 -18.40
N PRO A 28 -15.53 6.57 -19.59
CA PRO A 28 -16.72 6.32 -20.40
C PRO A 28 -16.92 4.85 -20.77
N ALA A 29 -15.85 4.13 -21.13
CA ALA A 29 -15.94 2.71 -21.49
C ALA A 29 -16.39 1.86 -20.30
N LEU A 30 -15.81 2.07 -19.11
CA LEU A 30 -16.19 1.34 -17.90
C LEU A 30 -17.64 1.66 -17.50
N ALA A 31 -18.02 2.93 -17.49
CA ALA A 31 -19.36 3.38 -17.12
C ALA A 31 -20.47 2.84 -18.05
N ASN A 32 -20.17 2.68 -19.35
CA ASN A 32 -21.10 2.13 -20.34
C ASN A 32 -21.08 0.60 -20.43
N SER A 33 -20.23 -0.07 -19.66
CA SER A 33 -20.12 -1.53 -19.67
C SER A 33 -21.07 -2.21 -18.65
N SER A 34 -21.14 -3.53 -18.70
CA SER A 34 -21.75 -4.35 -17.64
C SER A 34 -20.99 -4.31 -16.31
N HIS A 35 -19.80 -3.69 -16.26
CA HIS A 35 -18.91 -3.61 -15.11
C HIS A 35 -18.84 -2.21 -14.49
N ARG A 36 -19.82 -1.34 -14.77
CA ARG A 36 -19.86 0.05 -14.29
C ARG A 36 -19.75 0.25 -12.78
N ASP A 37 -19.99 -0.79 -11.99
CA ASP A 37 -19.89 -0.76 -10.53
C ASP A 37 -18.45 -1.00 -10.02
N VAL A 38 -17.52 -1.39 -10.91
CA VAL A 38 -16.09 -1.50 -10.59
C VAL A 38 -15.51 -0.12 -10.31
N ARG A 39 -14.77 -0.02 -9.20
CA ARG A 39 -14.10 1.21 -8.78
C ARG A 39 -12.77 1.39 -9.50
N LEU A 40 -12.49 2.62 -9.90
CA LEU A 40 -11.26 3.00 -10.60
C LEU A 40 -10.31 3.73 -9.64
N ILE A 41 -9.08 3.24 -9.57
CA ILE A 41 -7.99 3.80 -8.77
C ILE A 41 -6.95 4.42 -9.70
N ILE A 42 -6.44 5.60 -9.36
CA ILE A 42 -5.39 6.31 -10.12
C ILE A 42 -4.02 6.21 -9.43
N LEU A 43 -2.99 6.75 -10.07
CA LEU A 43 -1.59 6.65 -9.68
C LEU A 43 -1.06 5.21 -9.74
N ASP A 44 -1.34 4.40 -8.71
CA ASP A 44 -0.84 3.02 -8.54
C ASP A 44 0.69 2.92 -8.74
N ASP A 45 1.40 3.81 -8.04
CA ASP A 45 2.85 3.95 -8.03
C ASP A 45 3.29 4.54 -6.67
N ASN A 46 4.58 4.79 -6.50
CA ASN A 46 5.17 5.32 -5.29
C ASN A 46 4.52 6.63 -4.86
N ARG A 47 4.23 6.76 -3.55
CA ARG A 47 3.60 7.96 -2.98
C ARG A 47 4.39 9.26 -3.16
N LEU A 48 5.65 9.21 -3.61
CA LEU A 48 6.46 10.39 -3.92
C LEU A 48 5.86 11.25 -5.05
N HIS A 49 5.02 10.67 -5.91
CA HIS A 49 4.30 11.41 -6.95
C HIS A 49 3.12 12.24 -6.42
N LEU A 50 2.75 12.05 -5.15
CA LEU A 50 1.72 12.81 -4.48
C LEU A 50 2.28 14.08 -3.80
N PRO A 51 1.51 15.18 -3.74
CA PRO A 51 0.13 15.34 -4.21
C PRO A 51 0.00 15.72 -5.70
N HIS A 52 1.11 15.91 -6.42
CA HIS A 52 1.09 16.44 -7.79
C HIS A 52 0.22 15.62 -8.75
N TRP A 53 0.37 14.30 -8.75
CA TRP A 53 -0.40 13.42 -9.63
C TRP A 53 -1.91 13.49 -9.38
N ALA A 54 -2.29 13.52 -8.10
CA ALA A 54 -3.69 13.68 -7.69
C ALA A 54 -4.25 15.02 -8.18
N LYS A 55 -3.51 16.12 -8.04
CA LYS A 55 -3.94 17.44 -8.57
C LYS A 55 -4.22 17.41 -10.06
N VAL A 56 -3.27 16.90 -10.85
CA VAL A 56 -3.40 16.89 -12.32
C VAL A 56 -4.63 16.10 -12.77
N VAL A 57 -4.93 14.97 -12.12
CA VAL A 57 -6.05 14.10 -12.52
C VAL A 57 -7.38 14.57 -11.92
N LEU A 58 -7.41 14.97 -10.65
CA LEU A 58 -8.65 15.23 -9.90
C LEU A 58 -9.15 16.68 -10.00
N GLU A 59 -8.31 17.65 -10.39
CA GLU A 59 -8.77 19.01 -10.69
C GLU A 59 -9.51 19.10 -12.05
N ASP A 60 -9.41 18.07 -12.90
CA ASP A 60 -10.19 17.96 -14.14
C ASP A 60 -11.48 17.15 -13.92
N GLU A 61 -12.62 17.83 -13.88
CA GLU A 61 -13.94 17.22 -13.66
C GLU A 61 -14.31 16.12 -14.68
N ALA A 62 -13.73 16.14 -15.89
CA ALA A 62 -14.00 15.12 -16.90
C ALA A 62 -13.33 13.79 -16.55
N ALA A 63 -12.18 13.81 -15.87
CA ALA A 63 -11.52 12.63 -15.34
C ALA A 63 -12.04 12.28 -13.93
N ALA A 64 -12.09 13.27 -13.04
CA ALA A 64 -12.36 13.12 -11.61
C ALA A 64 -13.67 12.37 -11.31
N ARG A 65 -14.70 12.55 -12.14
CA ARG A 65 -16.01 11.88 -11.99
C ARG A 65 -15.97 10.35 -12.13
N TYR A 66 -14.91 9.80 -12.72
CA TYR A 66 -14.74 8.36 -12.90
C TYR A 66 -13.79 7.76 -11.85
N VAL A 67 -13.02 8.59 -11.16
CA VAL A 67 -12.03 8.16 -10.17
C VAL A 67 -12.70 7.97 -8.82
N HIS A 68 -12.31 6.93 -8.10
CA HIS A 68 -12.84 6.61 -6.78
C HIS A 68 -11.77 6.69 -5.69
N GLY A 69 -10.50 6.47 -6.04
CA GLY A 69 -9.40 6.53 -5.09
C GLY A 69 -8.03 6.59 -5.74
N ILE A 70 -7.01 6.60 -4.90
CA ILE A 70 -5.60 6.76 -5.27
C ILE A 70 -4.82 5.57 -4.71
N GLY A 71 -4.10 4.87 -5.57
CA GLY A 71 -3.24 3.74 -5.23
C GLY A 71 -1.82 4.22 -4.95
N ILE A 72 -1.20 3.71 -3.89
CA ILE A 72 0.18 4.04 -3.53
C ILE A 72 1.02 2.79 -3.27
N HIS A 73 2.29 2.86 -3.65
CA HIS A 73 3.32 1.86 -3.32
C HIS A 73 4.35 2.43 -2.34
N TRP A 74 5.07 1.56 -1.64
CA TRP A 74 5.98 1.93 -0.53
C TRP A 74 7.47 2.01 -0.87
N TYR A 75 7.89 1.64 -2.09
CA TYR A 75 9.30 1.35 -2.38
C TYR A 75 10.23 2.56 -2.29
N LEU A 76 9.69 3.78 -2.37
CA LEU A 76 10.46 5.02 -2.23
C LEU A 76 10.15 5.76 -0.93
N ASP A 77 9.57 5.09 0.07
CA ASP A 77 9.16 5.71 1.34
C ASP A 77 10.34 6.32 2.12
N PHE A 78 11.56 5.79 1.92
CA PHE A 78 12.78 6.31 2.54
C PHE A 78 13.20 7.69 2.02
N ILE A 79 12.62 8.17 0.91
CA ILE A 79 12.97 9.47 0.30
C ILE A 79 12.23 10.63 0.98
N GLY A 80 11.02 10.41 1.51
CA GLY A 80 10.23 11.50 2.07
C GLY A 80 9.16 11.02 3.05
N PRO A 81 8.86 11.80 4.10
CA PRO A 81 7.88 11.41 5.11
C PRO A 81 6.45 11.40 4.55
N ILE A 82 5.55 10.61 5.14
CA ILE A 82 4.14 10.50 4.70
C ILE A 82 3.38 11.83 4.84
N GLN A 83 3.84 12.69 5.74
CA GLN A 83 3.30 14.03 5.98
C GLN A 83 3.51 14.98 4.80
N ASP A 84 4.47 14.71 3.92
CA ASP A 84 4.74 15.56 2.75
C ASP A 84 4.01 15.07 1.50
N THR A 85 3.40 13.88 1.54
CA THR A 85 2.77 13.25 0.37
C THR A 85 1.29 12.93 0.59
N VAL A 86 0.99 11.93 1.42
CA VAL A 86 -0.38 11.40 1.62
C VAL A 86 -1.25 12.39 2.37
N VAL A 87 -0.71 13.04 3.41
CA VAL A 87 -1.48 13.99 4.24
C VAL A 87 -1.99 15.18 3.41
N PRO A 88 -1.14 15.95 2.70
CA PRO A 88 -1.60 17.01 1.79
C PRO A 88 -2.56 16.51 0.71
N THR A 89 -2.40 15.28 0.22
CA THR A 89 -3.30 14.70 -0.79
C THR A 89 -4.70 14.51 -0.21
N HIS A 90 -4.80 13.93 0.98
CA HIS A 90 -6.09 13.76 1.66
C HIS A 90 -6.72 15.12 2.01
N GLU A 91 -5.94 16.10 2.45
CA GLU A 91 -6.44 17.45 2.75
C GLU A 91 -7.01 18.16 1.51
N LEU A 92 -6.41 17.95 0.33
CA LEU A 92 -6.90 18.51 -0.94
C LEU A 92 -8.09 17.75 -1.51
N PHE A 93 -8.11 16.42 -1.37
CA PHE A 93 -9.08 15.53 -2.01
C PHE A 93 -9.67 14.53 -1.00
N PRO A 94 -10.36 14.98 0.06
CA PRO A 94 -10.78 14.14 1.18
C PRO A 94 -11.84 13.09 0.81
N ASP A 95 -12.59 13.31 -0.27
CA ASP A 95 -13.65 12.41 -0.74
C ASP A 95 -13.11 11.20 -1.54
N TYR A 96 -11.81 11.19 -1.88
CA TYR A 96 -11.15 10.11 -2.62
C TYR A 96 -10.34 9.26 -1.65
N PHE A 97 -10.64 7.97 -1.56
CA PHE A 97 -9.90 7.10 -0.66
C PHE A 97 -8.46 6.90 -1.15
N ILE A 98 -7.53 6.69 -0.22
CA ILE A 98 -6.15 6.31 -0.53
C ILE A 98 -5.97 4.85 -0.11
N LEU A 99 -5.40 4.03 -0.97
CA LEU A 99 -5.15 2.61 -0.73
C LEU A 99 -3.68 2.31 -0.99
N ALA A 100 -2.99 1.70 -0.02
CA ALA A 100 -1.69 1.10 -0.30
C ALA A 100 -1.93 -0.21 -1.07
N THR A 101 -1.72 -0.15 -2.39
CA THR A 101 -2.07 -1.22 -3.34
C THR A 101 -0.95 -2.26 -3.48
N GLU A 102 0.27 -1.91 -3.10
CA GLU A 102 1.41 -2.82 -3.19
C GLU A 102 2.53 -2.46 -2.21
N ALA A 103 3.09 -3.49 -1.58
CA ALA A 103 4.30 -3.41 -0.79
C ALA A 103 5.01 -4.77 -0.77
N CYS A 104 6.33 -4.77 -0.94
CA CYS A 104 7.18 -5.94 -0.69
C CYS A 104 8.61 -5.53 -0.30
N ILE A 105 9.34 -6.46 0.30
CA ILE A 105 10.70 -6.24 0.79
C ILE A 105 11.69 -7.11 0.01
N GLY A 106 12.95 -6.70 -0.07
CA GLY A 106 13.93 -7.35 -0.95
C GLY A 106 13.97 -6.71 -2.35
N ALA A 107 13.18 -5.66 -2.59
CA ALA A 107 13.11 -4.99 -3.90
C ALA A 107 14.31 -4.08 -4.18
N HIS A 108 15.10 -3.74 -3.15
CA HIS A 108 16.28 -2.90 -3.30
C HIS A 108 17.55 -3.72 -3.54
N PHE A 109 18.46 -3.21 -4.38
CA PHE A 109 19.70 -3.93 -4.74
C PHE A 109 20.63 -4.23 -3.56
N TRP A 110 20.46 -3.55 -2.42
CA TRP A 110 21.23 -3.75 -1.19
C TRP A 110 20.52 -4.69 -0.20
N GLU A 111 19.31 -5.13 -0.50
CA GLU A 111 18.56 -6.09 0.31
C GLU A 111 18.74 -7.49 -0.28
N ARG A 112 18.64 -8.50 0.59
CA ARG A 112 18.60 -9.90 0.16
C ARG A 112 17.16 -10.28 -0.18
N ASP A 113 16.93 -11.14 -1.16
CA ASP A 113 15.58 -11.51 -1.59
C ASP A 113 14.78 -12.18 -0.46
N VAL A 114 15.08 -13.45 -0.11
CA VAL A 114 14.43 -14.19 0.98
C VAL A 114 15.33 -14.30 2.21
N ILE A 115 14.78 -14.00 3.39
CA ILE A 115 15.43 -14.23 4.69
C ILE A 115 14.43 -14.95 5.61
N LEU A 116 14.54 -16.26 5.73
CA LEU A 116 13.67 -17.07 6.59
C LEU A 116 13.77 -16.63 8.06
N GLY A 117 12.63 -16.34 8.68
CA GLY A 117 12.52 -15.99 10.10
C GLY A 117 12.94 -14.57 10.46
N CYS A 118 13.11 -13.65 9.49
CA CYS A 118 13.60 -12.30 9.78
C CYS A 118 12.54 -11.43 10.50
N TRP A 119 12.76 -11.17 11.78
CA TRP A 119 11.88 -10.33 12.61
C TRP A 119 11.81 -8.89 12.11
N GLU A 120 12.94 -8.34 11.65
CA GLU A 120 13.01 -6.95 11.19
C GLU A 120 12.12 -6.69 9.96
N ARG A 121 11.95 -7.68 9.07
CA ARG A 121 10.99 -7.56 7.96
C ARG A 121 9.55 -7.49 8.47
N GLY A 122 9.24 -8.23 9.53
CA GLY A 122 7.97 -8.12 10.24
C GLY A 122 7.75 -6.72 10.83
N ASN A 123 8.76 -6.17 11.51
CA ASN A 123 8.74 -4.80 12.03
C ASN A 123 8.44 -3.78 10.93
N GLN A 124 9.07 -3.90 9.77
CA GLN A 124 8.86 -2.99 8.63
C GLN A 124 7.43 -3.04 8.09
N TYR A 125 6.82 -4.23 7.98
CA TYR A 125 5.42 -4.38 7.57
C TYR A 125 4.48 -3.70 8.58
N SER A 126 4.62 -4.01 9.87
CA SER A 126 3.76 -3.40 10.90
C SER A 126 3.95 -1.89 11.01
N HIS A 127 5.20 -1.41 10.93
CA HIS A 127 5.51 0.01 10.91
C HIS A 127 4.84 0.73 9.73
N SER A 128 4.94 0.15 8.52
CA SER A 128 4.29 0.70 7.34
C SER A 128 2.78 0.71 7.47
N ILE A 129 2.16 -0.39 7.90
CA ILE A 129 0.70 -0.47 8.09
C ILE A 129 0.25 0.57 9.13
N LEU A 130 0.93 0.69 10.26
CA LEU A 130 0.63 1.70 11.29
C LEU A 130 0.75 3.12 10.74
N THR A 131 1.83 3.39 10.01
CA THR A 131 2.08 4.70 9.38
C THR A 131 0.96 5.03 8.39
N ASN A 132 0.59 4.11 7.51
CA ASN A 132 -0.48 4.31 6.52
C ASN A 132 -1.84 4.54 7.20
N LEU A 133 -2.25 3.65 8.11
CA LEU A 133 -3.54 3.73 8.80
C LEU A 133 -3.67 4.98 9.67
N ASN A 134 -2.56 5.49 10.21
CA ASN A 134 -2.55 6.74 10.98
C ASN A 134 -2.59 8.01 10.11
N HIS A 135 -2.44 7.89 8.79
CA HIS A 135 -2.42 8.99 7.83
C HIS A 135 -3.38 8.75 6.67
N PHE A 136 -4.65 8.46 7.00
CA PHE A 136 -5.81 8.44 6.07
C PHE A 136 -5.83 7.34 5.00
N VAL A 137 -4.85 6.44 4.98
CA VAL A 137 -4.88 5.30 4.06
C VAL A 137 -5.88 4.26 4.57
N ALA A 138 -6.80 3.86 3.70
CA ALA A 138 -7.97 3.05 4.04
C ALA A 138 -7.71 1.53 4.04
N GLY A 139 -6.58 1.09 3.47
CA GLY A 139 -6.20 -0.32 3.40
C GLY A 139 -4.75 -0.49 2.96
N TRP A 140 -4.24 -1.72 3.08
CA TRP A 140 -2.86 -2.06 2.77
C TRP A 140 -2.79 -3.46 2.17
N THR A 141 -2.05 -3.60 1.07
CA THR A 141 -2.01 -4.81 0.25
C THR A 141 -0.57 -5.26 0.09
N ASP A 142 -0.30 -6.50 0.49
CA ASP A 142 0.98 -7.19 0.23
C ASP A 142 1.11 -7.54 -1.26
N TRP A 143 2.33 -7.82 -1.70
CA TRP A 143 2.61 -8.16 -3.10
C TRP A 143 2.35 -9.65 -3.42
N ASN A 144 3.39 -10.49 -3.37
CA ASN A 144 3.26 -11.91 -3.67
C ASN A 144 2.78 -12.68 -2.44
N LEU A 145 1.63 -13.33 -2.53
CA LEU A 145 1.07 -14.15 -1.44
C LEU A 145 2.01 -15.28 -0.99
N ALA A 146 2.79 -15.85 -1.93
CA ALA A 146 3.81 -16.85 -1.66
C ALA A 146 4.91 -16.81 -2.73
N LEU A 147 6.15 -17.11 -2.35
CA LEU A 147 7.30 -17.27 -3.25
C LEU A 147 8.10 -18.53 -2.88
N ASP A 148 9.03 -18.94 -3.74
CA ASP A 148 9.98 -20.02 -3.41
C ASP A 148 11.15 -19.53 -2.53
N LEU A 149 12.07 -20.44 -2.21
CA LEU A 149 13.27 -20.16 -1.40
C LEU A 149 14.22 -19.12 -2.03
N GLU A 150 14.12 -18.86 -3.33
CA GLU A 150 14.90 -17.85 -4.05
C GLU A 150 14.16 -16.50 -4.15
N GLY A 151 12.87 -16.44 -3.82
CA GLY A 151 12.04 -15.24 -3.97
C GLY A 151 11.41 -15.12 -5.36
N GLY A 152 11.27 -16.24 -6.06
CA GLY A 152 10.70 -16.34 -7.39
C GLY A 152 9.47 -17.27 -7.48
N PRO A 153 9.14 -17.74 -8.70
CA PRO A 153 9.84 -17.50 -9.97
C PRO A 153 9.60 -16.07 -10.50
N ASN A 154 10.65 -15.46 -11.07
CA ASN A 154 10.56 -14.15 -11.72
C ASN A 154 11.43 -14.14 -12.99
N TRP A 155 10.84 -13.88 -14.16
CA TRP A 155 11.52 -14.04 -15.47
C TRP A 155 12.65 -13.03 -15.69
N VAL A 156 12.60 -11.85 -15.07
CA VAL A 156 13.68 -10.85 -15.09
C VAL A 156 14.60 -10.97 -13.88
N LYS A 157 14.39 -11.98 -13.02
CA LYS A 157 15.13 -12.19 -11.77
C LYS A 157 15.04 -11.02 -10.79
N ASN A 158 13.90 -10.33 -10.79
CA ASN A 158 13.57 -9.32 -9.78
C ASN A 158 12.93 -10.01 -8.57
N PHE A 159 13.74 -10.76 -7.83
CA PHE A 159 13.30 -11.54 -6.68
C PHE A 159 13.08 -10.65 -5.45
N VAL A 160 12.18 -11.08 -4.57
CA VAL A 160 11.79 -10.36 -3.35
C VAL A 160 11.41 -11.38 -2.27
N ASP A 161 11.16 -10.94 -1.03
CA ASP A 161 10.60 -11.82 0.00
C ASP A 161 9.06 -11.90 -0.13
N SER A 162 8.47 -12.89 0.53
CA SER A 162 7.03 -13.02 0.68
C SER A 162 6.69 -13.48 2.11
N PRO A 163 5.54 -13.11 2.66
CA PRO A 163 5.07 -13.63 3.95
C PRO A 163 4.95 -15.16 4.02
N VAL A 164 4.85 -15.85 2.88
CA VAL A 164 4.87 -17.31 2.81
C VAL A 164 5.94 -17.77 1.83
N ILE A 165 6.86 -18.63 2.30
CA ILE A 165 7.89 -19.23 1.45
C ILE A 165 7.59 -20.71 1.28
N VAL A 166 7.52 -21.17 0.03
CA VAL A 166 7.18 -22.56 -0.32
C VAL A 166 8.45 -23.31 -0.71
N ASP A 167 8.71 -24.41 -0.01
CA ASP A 167 9.71 -25.39 -0.42
C ASP A 167 9.00 -26.59 -1.06
N SER A 168 8.97 -26.56 -2.40
CA SER A 168 8.33 -27.61 -3.20
C SER A 168 9.08 -28.94 -3.16
N SER A 169 10.37 -28.96 -2.82
CA SER A 169 11.19 -30.18 -2.78
C SER A 169 10.83 -31.05 -1.57
N GLU A 170 10.52 -30.39 -0.45
CA GLU A 170 10.11 -31.03 0.80
C GLU A 170 8.58 -31.05 0.98
N GLY A 171 7.82 -30.36 0.11
CA GLY A 171 6.36 -30.27 0.19
C GLY A 171 5.86 -29.48 1.41
N ILE A 172 6.63 -28.48 1.84
CA ILE A 172 6.36 -27.66 3.03
C ILE A 172 6.29 -26.17 2.69
N PHE A 173 5.80 -25.36 3.63
CA PHE A 173 5.86 -23.91 3.54
C PHE A 173 6.20 -23.29 4.90
N TYR A 174 6.87 -22.15 4.86
CA TYR A 174 7.26 -21.34 6.00
C TYR A 174 6.40 -20.09 6.05
N LYS A 175 5.72 -19.87 7.17
CA LYS A 175 5.06 -18.61 7.45
C LYS A 175 6.08 -17.68 8.11
N GLN A 176 6.48 -16.64 7.40
CA GLN A 176 7.47 -15.67 7.85
C GLN A 176 6.92 -14.78 8.97
N PRO A 177 7.77 -14.08 9.75
CA PRO A 177 7.31 -13.05 10.69
C PRO A 177 6.35 -12.03 10.04
N MET A 178 6.61 -11.60 8.80
CA MET A 178 5.74 -10.72 8.02
C MET A 178 4.27 -11.19 7.98
N PHE A 179 4.03 -12.50 7.85
CA PHE A 179 2.68 -13.08 7.86
C PHE A 179 1.94 -12.77 9.17
N TYR A 180 2.62 -12.94 10.30
CA TYR A 180 2.03 -12.74 11.62
C TYR A 180 1.88 -11.24 11.93
N HIS A 181 2.85 -10.43 11.55
CA HIS A 181 2.80 -8.97 11.66
C HIS A 181 1.61 -8.39 10.89
N MET A 182 1.36 -8.80 9.64
CA MET A 182 0.12 -8.44 8.93
C MET A 182 -1.12 -8.98 9.62
N GLY A 183 -1.05 -10.20 10.15
CA GLY A 183 -2.13 -10.85 10.88
C GLY A 183 -2.63 -10.06 12.11
N HIS A 184 -1.77 -9.27 12.76
CA HIS A 184 -2.18 -8.36 13.85
C HIS A 184 -3.16 -7.26 13.40
N PHE A 185 -3.23 -6.96 12.10
CA PHE A 185 -4.16 -6.01 11.52
C PHE A 185 -5.32 -6.74 10.84
N SER A 186 -5.01 -7.57 9.84
CA SER A 186 -6.01 -8.17 8.94
C SER A 186 -7.02 -9.08 9.66
N LYS A 187 -6.60 -9.75 10.73
CA LYS A 187 -7.48 -10.64 11.52
C LYS A 187 -8.43 -9.87 12.44
N PHE A 188 -8.03 -8.67 12.89
CA PHE A 188 -8.68 -7.98 14.00
C PHE A 188 -9.37 -6.68 13.60
N ILE A 189 -9.07 -6.14 12.41
CA ILE A 189 -9.64 -4.94 11.83
C ILE A 189 -10.43 -5.35 10.57
N PRO A 190 -11.69 -5.82 10.70
CA PRO A 190 -12.53 -6.16 9.56
C PRO A 190 -12.88 -4.93 8.72
N GLU A 191 -13.32 -5.17 7.47
CA GLU A 191 -13.86 -4.13 6.58
C GLU A 191 -14.95 -3.31 7.28
N GLY A 192 -14.94 -1.99 7.05
CA GLY A 192 -15.84 -1.04 7.70
C GLY A 192 -15.39 -0.57 9.09
N SER A 193 -14.26 -1.06 9.61
CA SER A 193 -13.66 -0.50 10.84
C SER A 193 -13.21 0.94 10.62
N GLN A 194 -13.46 1.81 11.60
CA GLN A 194 -13.10 3.22 11.56
C GLN A 194 -11.97 3.52 12.52
N ARG A 195 -10.89 4.15 12.04
CA ARG A 195 -9.81 4.62 12.91
C ARG A 195 -10.33 5.68 13.86
N VAL A 196 -10.00 5.57 15.15
CA VAL A 196 -10.35 6.56 16.18
C VAL A 196 -9.09 7.18 16.80
N GLY A 197 -9.24 8.33 17.44
CA GLY A 197 -8.12 9.00 18.11
C GLY A 197 -7.58 8.17 19.29
N LEU A 198 -6.26 8.03 19.36
CA LEU A 198 -5.55 7.41 20.49
C LEU A 198 -4.40 8.34 20.89
N VAL A 199 -4.36 8.75 22.16
CA VAL A 199 -3.41 9.74 22.68
C VAL A 199 -2.65 9.13 23.86
N ALA A 200 -1.33 9.05 23.76
CA ALA A 200 -0.49 8.65 24.89
C ALA A 200 -0.46 9.73 26.00
N SER A 201 -0.41 9.30 27.25
CA SER A 201 -0.35 10.19 28.43
C SER A 201 0.89 11.09 28.39
N LYS A 202 0.70 12.40 28.62
CA LYS A 202 1.78 13.41 28.64
C LYS A 202 2.83 13.21 29.76
N GLU A 203 2.49 12.43 30.79
CA GLU A 203 3.34 12.21 31.97
C GLU A 203 4.48 11.21 31.72
N SER A 204 4.32 10.32 30.72
CA SER A 204 5.42 9.50 30.26
C SER A 204 6.23 10.32 29.24
N LYS A 205 7.55 10.24 29.32
CA LYS A 205 8.47 10.72 28.28
C LYS A 205 7.97 10.23 26.91
N LYS A 206 8.28 10.97 25.84
CA LYS A 206 7.98 10.63 24.44
C LYS A 206 8.12 9.09 24.26
N THR A 207 7.02 8.41 23.96
CA THR A 207 7.02 6.94 23.85
C THR A 207 7.52 6.55 22.46
N ASP A 208 8.38 5.54 22.41
CA ASP A 208 8.87 4.97 21.15
C ASP A 208 7.92 3.91 20.57
N LEU A 209 6.79 3.64 21.25
CA LEU A 209 5.76 2.74 20.77
C LEU A 209 4.96 3.37 19.64
N GLU A 210 4.69 2.57 18.61
CA GLU A 210 3.80 2.93 17.52
C GLU A 210 2.46 2.24 17.72
N TYR A 211 1.36 2.95 17.51
CA TYR A 211 0.04 2.42 17.81
C TYR A 211 -1.06 3.04 16.98
N THR A 212 -2.17 2.31 16.89
CA THR A 212 -3.40 2.76 16.24
C THR A 212 -4.60 2.09 16.90
N ALA A 213 -5.77 2.73 16.82
CA ALA A 213 -7.00 2.23 17.41
C ALA A 213 -8.16 2.32 16.41
N PHE A 214 -9.03 1.32 16.43
CA PHE A 214 -10.16 1.18 15.53
C PHE A 214 -11.43 0.84 16.30
N LEU A 215 -12.54 1.49 15.93
CA LEU A 215 -13.88 1.04 16.26
C LEU A 215 -14.37 0.13 15.14
N ARG A 216 -14.70 -1.11 15.49
CA ARG A 216 -15.20 -2.12 14.55
C ARG A 216 -16.71 -1.95 14.32
N PRO A 217 -17.25 -2.47 13.20
CA PRO A 217 -18.70 -2.43 12.93
C PRO A 217 -19.57 -3.11 13.99
N ASP A 218 -19.01 -4.08 14.73
CA ASP A 218 -19.67 -4.77 15.84
C ASP A 218 -19.62 -3.99 17.17
N GLY A 219 -19.02 -2.80 17.18
CA GLY A 219 -18.87 -1.94 18.36
C GLY A 219 -17.65 -2.26 19.23
N ALA A 220 -16.88 -3.31 18.91
CA ALA A 220 -15.65 -3.61 19.64
C ALA A 220 -14.50 -2.66 19.26
N VAL A 221 -13.55 -2.48 20.16
CA VAL A 221 -12.33 -1.69 19.91
C VAL A 221 -11.15 -2.63 19.66
N ALA A 222 -10.41 -2.38 18.57
CA ALA A 222 -9.13 -3.03 18.29
C ALA A 222 -8.00 -2.01 18.44
N VAL A 223 -6.96 -2.37 19.17
CA VAL A 223 -5.74 -1.57 19.30
C VAL A 223 -4.56 -2.43 18.88
N VAL A 224 -3.72 -1.90 17.99
CA VAL A 224 -2.46 -2.52 17.60
C VAL A 224 -1.33 -1.67 18.13
N VAL A 225 -0.35 -2.30 18.77
CA VAL A 225 0.84 -1.65 19.34
C VAL A 225 2.08 -2.39 18.87
N LEU A 226 3.05 -1.66 18.34
CA LEU A 226 4.35 -2.15 17.91
C LEU A 226 5.44 -1.52 18.79
N ASN A 227 6.36 -2.37 19.25
CA ASN A 227 7.62 -1.97 19.88
C ASN A 227 8.76 -2.51 19.01
N ARG A 228 9.63 -1.63 18.51
CA ARG A 228 10.70 -1.99 17.57
C ARG A 228 12.06 -1.94 18.24
#